data_AF-A0A292RXI9-F1
#
_entry.id   AF-A0A292RXI9-F1
#
_cell.length_a   1.000
_cell.length_b   1.000
_cell.length_c   1.000
_cell.angle_alpha   90.00
_cell.angle_beta   90.00
_cell.angle_gamma   90.00
#
_symmetry.space_group_name_H-M   'P 1'
#
loop_
_entity.id
_entity.type
_entity.pdbx_description
1 polymer ?
#
loop_
_entity_poly.entity_id
_entity_poly.type
_entity_poly.pdbx_seq_one_letter_code
_entity_poly.pdbx_strand_id
1 'polypeptide(L)'
;MSLDDADLLSLEDSEIINSLYQLATLLTLMSGKKINFQNVFILVLTDKRFNHIAKEITGLDSDIEICKYLLEIDPSLVKSKLILQYLNGRIN
;
A
#
# COMPACT_ATOMS: atom_id res chain seq x y z
N MET A 1 -7.90 -27.16 -18.90
CA MET A 1 -7.02 -27.00 -17.72
C MET A 1 -7.78 -26.08 -16.80
N SER A 2 -8.36 -26.61 -15.72
CA SER A 2 -9.04 -25.79 -14.70
C SER A 2 -7.95 -25.11 -13.88
N LEU A 3 -8.05 -23.80 -13.69
CA LEU A 3 -7.32 -23.10 -12.64
C LEU A 3 -7.75 -23.72 -11.30
N ASP A 4 -6.80 -24.12 -10.47
CA ASP A 4 -7.12 -24.54 -9.11
C ASP A 4 -7.32 -23.30 -8.21
N ASP A 5 -7.88 -23.52 -7.01
CA ASP A 5 -8.19 -22.42 -6.09
C ASP A 5 -6.92 -21.66 -5.64
N ALA A 6 -5.76 -22.31 -5.66
CA ALA A 6 -4.49 -21.69 -5.28
C ALA A 6 -3.97 -20.74 -6.37
N ASP A 7 -4.12 -21.12 -7.64
CA ASP A 7 -3.82 -20.25 -8.77
C ASP A 7 -4.70 -19.00 -8.74
N LEU A 8 -5.99 -19.14 -8.41
CA LEU A 8 -6.92 -18.01 -8.34
C LEU A 8 -6.53 -17.00 -7.25
N LEU A 9 -6.17 -17.49 -6.07
CA LEU A 9 -5.67 -16.67 -4.95
C LEU A 9 -4.39 -15.92 -5.33
N SER A 10 -3.44 -16.60 -5.99
CA SER A 10 -2.19 -15.97 -6.41
C SER A 10 -2.40 -14.84 -7.41
N LEU A 11 -3.45 -14.94 -8.23
CA LEU A 11 -3.80 -13.96 -9.25
C LEU A 11 -4.42 -12.73 -8.61
N GLU A 12 -5.30 -12.93 -7.62
CA GLU A 12 -5.88 -11.86 -6.80
C GLU A 12 -4.79 -11.07 -6.05
N ASP A 13 -3.86 -11.75 -5.39
CA ASP A 13 -2.72 -11.11 -4.73
C ASP A 13 -1.89 -10.27 -5.70
N SER A 14 -1.66 -10.78 -6.92
CA SER A 14 -0.93 -10.07 -7.96
C SER A 14 -1.66 -8.80 -8.43
N GLU A 15 -2.98 -8.85 -8.56
CA GLU A 15 -3.81 -7.70 -8.94
C GLU A 15 -3.82 -6.62 -7.85
N ILE A 16 -3.89 -7.01 -6.59
CA ILE A 16 -3.80 -6.10 -5.43
C ILE A 16 -2.43 -5.40 -5.41
N ILE A 17 -1.34 -6.16 -5.56
CA ILE A 17 0.01 -5.60 -5.60
C ILE A 17 0.16 -4.63 -6.77
N ASN A 18 -0.34 -5.00 -7.96
CA ASN A 18 -0.30 -4.12 -9.14
C ASN A 18 -1.09 -2.83 -8.91
N SER A 19 -2.26 -2.93 -8.27
CA SER A 19 -3.09 -1.78 -7.89
C SER A 19 -2.36 -0.80 -6.95
N LEU A 20 -1.59 -1.32 -5.99
CA LEU A 20 -0.76 -0.50 -5.11
C LEU A 20 0.41 0.18 -5.85
N TYR A 21 1.03 -0.48 -6.83
CA TYR A 21 2.01 0.16 -7.72
C TYR A 21 1.38 1.30 -8.52
N GLN A 22 0.17 1.10 -9.07
CA GLN A 22 -0.55 2.14 -9.80
C GLN A 22 -0.87 3.35 -8.92
N LEU A 23 -1.29 3.12 -7.67
CA LEU A 23 -1.47 4.19 -6.68
C LEU A 23 -0.16 4.95 -6.45
N ALA A 24 0.95 4.24 -6.22
CA ALA A 24 2.26 4.87 -6.01
C ALA A 24 2.70 5.73 -7.22
N THR A 25 2.45 5.24 -8.44
CA THR A 25 2.70 5.97 -9.68
C THR A 25 1.82 7.21 -9.77
N LEU A 26 0.52 7.11 -9.50
CA LEU A 26 -0.41 8.23 -9.51
C LEU A 26 0.04 9.34 -8.54
N LEU A 27 0.40 8.97 -7.30
CA LEU A 27 0.86 9.92 -6.29
C LEU A 27 2.18 10.61 -6.73
N THR A 28 3.09 9.85 -7.34
CA THR A 28 4.33 10.39 -7.91
C THR A 28 4.03 11.45 -8.98
N LEU A 29 3.10 11.15 -9.89
CA LEU A 29 2.70 12.07 -10.95
C LEU A 29 2.02 13.33 -10.39
N MET A 30 1.13 13.19 -9.41
CA MET A 30 0.41 14.32 -8.80
C MET A 30 1.33 15.24 -7.98
N SER A 31 2.33 14.69 -7.29
CA SER A 31 3.22 15.47 -6.43
C SER A 31 4.38 16.13 -7.18
N GLY A 32 4.65 15.72 -8.43
CA GLY A 32 5.82 16.16 -9.20
C GLY A 32 7.16 15.75 -8.59
N LYS A 33 7.15 14.86 -7.57
CA LYS A 33 8.33 14.35 -6.87
C LYS A 33 8.33 12.83 -6.96
N LYS A 34 9.52 12.24 -7.01
CA LYS A 34 9.67 10.78 -6.89
C LYS A 34 9.16 10.34 -5.51
N ILE A 35 7.98 9.72 -5.46
CA ILE A 35 7.46 9.11 -4.25
C ILE A 35 7.99 7.67 -4.20
N ASN A 36 8.57 7.30 -3.07
CA ASN A 36 8.95 5.92 -2.78
C ASN A 36 7.83 5.24 -1.97
N PHE A 37 7.86 3.91 -1.87
CA PHE A 37 6.86 3.16 -1.11
C PHE A 37 6.78 3.57 0.36
N GLN A 38 7.88 4.07 0.95
CA GLN A 38 7.85 4.66 2.30
C GLN A 38 6.88 5.85 2.41
N ASN A 39 6.93 6.78 1.46
CA ASN A 39 6.04 7.93 1.43
C ASN A 39 4.58 7.52 1.12
N VAL A 40 4.37 6.55 0.22
CA VAL A 40 3.03 5.99 -0.04
C VAL A 40 2.46 5.37 1.24
N PHE A 41 3.25 4.54 1.92
CA PHE A 41 2.86 3.89 3.16
C PHE A 41 2.48 4.90 4.24
N ILE A 42 3.26 5.96 4.40
CA ILE A 42 2.95 7.04 5.35
C ILE A 42 1.66 7.75 4.96
N LEU A 43 1.47 8.13 3.69
CA LEU A 43 0.25 8.80 3.22
C LEU A 43 -1.00 7.94 3.45
N VAL A 44 -0.92 6.64 3.17
CA VAL A 44 -1.99 5.68 3.44
C VAL A 44 -2.26 5.54 4.94
N LEU A 45 -1.24 5.64 5.78
CA LEU A 45 -1.39 5.57 7.24
C LEU A 45 -1.93 6.86 7.87
N THR A 46 -1.56 8.03 7.35
CA THR A 46 -1.83 9.33 8.00
C THR A 46 -3.04 10.07 7.44
N ASP A 47 -3.36 9.88 6.16
CA ASP A 47 -4.46 10.57 5.50
C ASP A 47 -5.56 9.59 5.10
N LYS A 48 -6.71 9.69 5.78
CA LYS A 48 -7.89 8.86 5.56
C LYS A 48 -8.40 8.88 4.11
N ARG A 49 -8.14 9.95 3.36
CA ARG A 49 -8.54 10.04 1.96
C ARG A 49 -7.69 9.11 1.10
N PHE A 50 -6.37 9.08 1.32
CA PHE A 50 -5.48 8.18 0.59
C PHE A 50 -5.68 6.74 1.02
N ASN A 51 -5.96 6.48 2.29
CA ASN A 51 -6.40 5.17 2.75
C ASN A 51 -7.68 4.70 2.03
N HIS A 52 -8.70 5.55 1.96
CA HIS A 52 -9.95 5.22 1.26
C HIS A 52 -9.72 4.97 -0.23
N ILE A 53 -8.93 5.80 -0.91
CA ILE A 53 -8.56 5.57 -2.31
C ILE A 53 -7.84 4.22 -2.47
N ALA A 54 -6.91 3.89 -1.57
CA ALA A 54 -6.21 2.63 -1.62
C ALA A 54 -7.20 1.44 -1.51
N LYS A 55 -8.16 1.50 -0.58
CA LYS A 55 -9.22 0.49 -0.43
C LYS A 55 -10.07 0.32 -1.69
N GLU A 56 -10.52 1.43 -2.26
CA GLU A 56 -11.36 1.42 -3.47
C GLU A 56 -10.62 0.85 -4.68
N ILE A 57 -9.32 1.13 -4.83
CA ILE A 57 -8.53 0.62 -5.97
C ILE A 57 -8.19 -0.86 -5.77
N THR A 58 -7.88 -1.30 -4.55
CA THR A 58 -7.50 -2.70 -4.27
C THR A 58 -8.70 -3.62 -4.00
N GLY A 59 -9.90 -3.08 -3.76
CA GLY A 59 -11.05 -3.84 -3.30
C GLY A 59 -10.92 -4.38 -1.87
N LEU A 60 -10.06 -3.79 -1.03
CA LEU A 60 -9.81 -4.25 0.34
C LEU A 60 -10.63 -3.44 1.34
N ASP A 61 -11.20 -4.10 2.34
CA ASP A 61 -12.06 -3.43 3.33
C ASP A 61 -11.29 -2.94 4.58
N SER A 62 -10.10 -3.49 4.82
CA SER A 62 -9.33 -3.26 6.05
C SER A 62 -8.05 -2.44 5.84
N ASP A 63 -7.81 -1.47 6.73
CA ASP A 63 -6.52 -0.75 6.81
C ASP A 63 -5.35 -1.71 7.02
N ILE A 64 -5.60 -2.78 7.79
CA ILE A 64 -4.59 -3.79 8.12
C ILE A 64 -4.20 -4.58 6.88
N GLU A 65 -5.14 -4.88 5.99
CA GLU A 65 -4.86 -5.62 4.74
C GLU A 65 -4.01 -4.78 3.79
N ILE A 66 -4.33 -3.49 3.64
CA ILE A 66 -3.50 -2.58 2.85
C ILE A 66 -2.07 -2.52 3.40
N CYS A 67 -1.93 -2.43 4.73
CA CYS A 67 -0.61 -2.45 5.35
C CYS A 67 0.14 -3.75 5.08
N LYS A 68 -0.53 -4.91 5.13
CA LYS A 68 0.09 -6.21 4.82
C LYS A 68 0.67 -6.23 3.39
N TYR A 69 -0.15 -5.91 2.38
CA TYR A 69 0.32 -5.92 0.99
C TYR A 69 1.43 -4.90 0.72
N LEU A 70 1.38 -3.72 1.34
CA LEU A 70 2.49 -2.76 1.21
C LEU A 70 3.78 -3.28 1.87
N LEU A 71 3.69 -3.99 2.99
CA LEU A 71 4.84 -4.65 3.64
C LEU A 71 5.36 -5.85 2.82
N GLU A 72 4.50 -6.52 2.06
CA GLU A 72 4.92 -7.57 1.12
C GLU A 72 5.69 -6.99 -0.07
N ILE A 73 5.24 -5.84 -0.59
CA ILE A 73 5.94 -5.10 -1.65
C ILE A 73 7.31 -4.62 -1.16
N ASP A 74 7.38 -4.03 0.03
CA ASP A 74 8.62 -3.54 0.62
C ASP A 74 8.72 -3.85 2.13
N PRO A 75 9.33 -4.99 2.50
CA PRO A 75 9.52 -5.35 3.91
C PRO A 75 10.40 -4.37 4.70
N SER A 76 11.17 -3.52 4.02
CA SER A 76 12.04 -2.54 4.69
C SER A 76 11.25 -1.43 5.39
N LEU A 77 9.97 -1.26 5.03
CA LEU A 77 9.05 -0.31 5.63
C LEU A 77 8.94 -0.46 7.17
N VAL A 78 9.02 -1.68 7.70
CA VAL A 78 9.02 -1.93 9.16
C VAL A 78 10.18 -1.21 9.86
N LYS A 79 11.30 -1.00 9.17
CA LYS A 79 12.50 -0.33 9.68
C LYS A 79 12.53 1.17 9.35
N SER A 80 11.52 1.69 8.64
CA SER A 80 11.49 3.09 8.26
C SER A 80 11.38 3.97 9.50
N LYS A 81 12.35 4.86 9.68
CA LYS A 81 12.36 5.84 10.77
C LYS A 81 11.08 6.68 10.76
N LEU A 82 10.58 7.05 9.58
CA LEU A 82 9.37 7.84 9.44
C LEU A 82 8.12 7.08 9.91
N ILE A 83 8.00 5.79 9.54
CA ILE A 83 6.87 4.94 9.97
C ILE A 83 6.91 4.75 11.48
N LEU A 84 8.09 4.44 12.04
CA LEU A 84 8.25 4.32 13.49
C LEU A 84 7.96 5.64 14.21
N GLN A 85 8.32 6.78 13.65
CA GLN A 85 7.98 8.09 14.22
C GLN A 85 6.46 8.33 14.22
N TYR A 86 5.77 7.98 13.13
CA TYR A 86 4.30 8.06 13.07
C TYR A 86 3.64 7.16 14.13
N LEU A 87 4.01 5.87 14.18
CA LEU A 87 3.43 4.92 15.15
C LEU A 87 3.65 5.32 16.62
N ASN A 88 4.76 6.00 16.90
CA ASN A 88 5.07 6.51 18.23
C ASN A 88 4.42 7.89 18.52
N GLY A 89 3.52 8.38 17.66
CA GLY A 89 2.84 9.67 17.84
C GLY A 89 3.76 10.89 17.72
N ARG A 90 4.89 10.76 17.01
CA ARG A 90 5.88 11.84 16.83
C ARG A 90 5.71 12.62 15.52
N ILE A 91 4.80 12.18 14.67
CA ILE A 91 4.39 12.88 13.45
C ILE A 91 2.86 12.86 13.47
N ASN A 92 2.25 14.06 13.42
CA ASN A 92 0.80 14.25 13.27
C ASN A 92 0.46 14.41 11.79
#